data_AF-A0A5C1QG77-F1
#
_entry.id   AF-A0A5C1QG77-F1
#
_cell.length_a   1.000
_cell.length_b   1.000
_cell.length_c   1.000
_cell.angle_alpha   90.00
_cell.angle_beta   90.00
_cell.angle_gamma   90.00
#
_symmetry.space_group_name_H-M   'P 1'
#
loop_
_entity.id
_entity.type
_entity.pdbx_description
1 polymer ?
#
loop_
_entity_poly.entity_id
_entity_poly.type
_entity_poly.pdbx_seq_one_letter_code
_entity_poly.pdbx_strand_id
1 'polypeptide(L)'
;MATVSGIYIKKSKQEQREEIQEGFFKADFGLEGDVNSGPGPRQVCLLRREDRIEVDGDSRNGLCFSRFNETLQIEGLNLEDLKKDAKIRVGHALLRVASCGKKCWPDCEIVKSKSSCSLTKTARFMTVQESGIIKKDDSVTLL
;
A
#
# COMPACT_ATOMS: atom_id res chain seq x y z
N MET A 1 16.72 9.27 1.01
CA MET A 1 15.54 9.97 1.56
C MET A 1 14.33 9.23 1.05
N ALA A 2 13.34 8.94 1.90
CA ALA A 2 12.16 8.21 1.46
C ALA A 2 11.15 9.18 0.82
N THR A 3 10.49 8.73 -0.24
CA THR A 3 9.59 9.56 -1.07
C THR A 3 8.37 8.77 -1.55
N VAL A 4 7.34 9.49 -1.98
CA VAL A 4 6.18 8.91 -2.67
C VAL A 4 6.53 8.66 -4.13
N SER A 5 6.58 7.40 -4.55
CA SER A 5 6.88 7.04 -5.94
C SER A 5 5.62 7.00 -6.82
N GLY A 6 4.44 6.82 -6.22
CA GLY A 6 3.18 6.78 -6.95
C GLY A 6 1.95 6.81 -6.05
N ILE A 7 0.86 7.37 -6.57
CA ILE A 7 -0.47 7.38 -5.95
C ILE A 7 -1.44 6.82 -6.97
N TYR A 8 -2.29 5.90 -6.56
CA TYR A 8 -3.15 5.17 -7.46
C TYR A 8 -4.59 5.17 -6.95
N ILE A 9 -5.54 5.61 -7.77
CA ILE A 9 -6.95 5.68 -7.42
C ILE A 9 -7.78 4.73 -8.28
N LYS A 10 -8.80 4.11 -7.70
CA LYS A 10 -9.78 3.29 -8.41
C LYS A 10 -11.18 3.90 -8.25
N LYS A 11 -11.73 4.49 -9.32
CA LYS A 11 -13.00 5.24 -9.27
C LYS A 11 -14.24 4.34 -9.18
N SER A 12 -14.19 3.12 -9.76
CA SER A 12 -15.29 2.15 -9.71
C SER A 12 -14.77 0.72 -9.55
N LYS A 13 -15.62 -0.23 -9.15
CA LYS A 13 -15.19 -1.63 -8.88
C LYS A 13 -14.66 -2.34 -10.12
N GLN A 14 -15.19 -1.99 -11.29
CA GLN A 14 -14.88 -2.59 -12.58
C GLN A 14 -13.59 -2.03 -13.19
N GLU A 15 -13.17 -0.83 -12.79
CA GLU A 15 -11.99 -0.16 -13.34
C GLU A 15 -10.67 -0.65 -12.72
N GLN A 16 -9.59 -0.47 -13.47
CA GLN A 16 -8.23 -0.59 -12.92
C GLN A 16 -7.86 0.68 -12.15
N ARG A 17 -6.83 0.59 -11.31
CA ARG A 17 -6.27 1.79 -10.68
C ARG A 17 -5.58 2.65 -11.75
N GLU A 18 -5.81 3.95 -11.72
CA GLU A 18 -5.08 4.95 -12.50
C GLU A 18 -4.07 5.67 -11.58
N GLU A 19 -2.90 6.04 -12.12
CA GLU A 19 -1.92 6.86 -11.39
C GLU A 19 -2.39 8.33 -11.39
N ILE A 20 -2.29 8.99 -10.23
CA ILE A 20 -2.59 10.41 -10.04
C ILE A 20 -1.40 11.14 -9.44
N GLN A 21 -1.31 12.44 -9.70
CA GLN A 21 -0.21 13.28 -9.20
C GLN A 21 -0.37 13.66 -7.73
N GLU A 22 -1.62 13.80 -7.27
CA GLU A 22 -1.95 14.15 -5.89
C GLU A 22 -3.30 13.58 -5.50
N GLY A 23 -3.50 13.36 -4.20
CA GLY A 23 -4.77 12.89 -3.66
C GLY A 23 -4.99 13.40 -2.24
N PHE A 24 -6.26 13.64 -1.88
CA PHE A 24 -6.63 13.97 -0.50
C PHE A 24 -6.89 12.70 0.29
N PHE A 25 -6.05 12.46 1.30
CA PHE A 25 -6.20 11.35 2.23
C PHE A 25 -6.99 11.84 3.44
N LYS A 26 -8.21 11.33 3.58
CA LYS A 26 -9.15 11.74 4.62
C LYS A 26 -9.02 10.82 5.84
N ALA A 27 -8.86 11.43 7.02
CA ALA A 27 -8.82 10.74 8.31
C ALA A 27 -10.00 9.78 8.46
N ASP A 28 -9.72 8.60 9.00
CA ASP A 28 -10.67 7.51 9.22
C ASP A 28 -11.41 7.01 7.96
N PHE A 29 -10.90 7.32 6.77
CA PHE A 29 -11.55 6.95 5.51
C PHE A 29 -10.57 6.43 4.44
N GLY A 30 -9.46 7.11 4.16
CA GLY A 30 -8.53 6.76 3.09
C GLY A 30 -8.47 7.80 1.98
N LEU A 31 -8.08 7.38 0.77
CA LEU A 31 -8.00 8.27 -0.39
C LEU A 31 -9.41 8.65 -0.86
N GLU A 32 -9.71 9.94 -0.91
CA GLU A 32 -10.99 10.46 -1.41
C GLU A 32 -11.18 10.11 -2.89
N GLY A 33 -12.37 9.62 -3.23
CA GLY A 33 -12.71 9.15 -4.58
C GLY A 33 -12.31 7.71 -4.91
N ASP A 34 -11.53 7.03 -4.05
CA ASP A 34 -11.24 5.60 -4.24
C ASP A 34 -12.41 4.74 -3.76
N VAL A 35 -12.90 3.87 -4.63
CA VAL A 35 -14.02 2.95 -4.37
C VAL A 35 -13.73 1.93 -3.26
N ASN A 36 -12.46 1.70 -2.93
CA ASN A 36 -12.04 0.79 -1.87
C ASN A 36 -11.73 1.50 -0.54
N SER A 37 -11.75 2.84 -0.53
CA SER A 37 -11.64 3.61 0.71
C SER A 37 -12.90 3.46 1.55
N GLY A 38 -12.74 3.57 2.86
CA GLY A 38 -13.81 3.44 3.83
C GLY A 38 -13.27 3.27 5.25
N PRO A 39 -14.14 3.35 6.26
CA PRO A 39 -13.73 3.17 7.65
C PRO A 39 -13.13 1.79 7.89
N GLY A 40 -12.30 1.70 8.92
CA GLY A 40 -11.65 0.45 9.34
C GLY A 40 -10.14 0.43 9.08
N PRO A 41 -9.49 -0.75 9.15
CA PRO A 41 -8.04 -0.85 9.21
C PRO A 41 -7.34 -0.89 7.84
N ARG A 42 -8.07 -0.77 6.72
CA ARG A 42 -7.55 -0.90 5.36
C ARG A 42 -7.86 0.32 4.50
N GLN A 43 -7.67 1.50 5.06
CA GLN A 43 -7.96 2.78 4.40
C GLN A 43 -6.99 3.05 3.25
N VAL A 44 -5.72 2.65 3.43
CA VAL A 44 -4.67 2.78 2.40
C VAL A 44 -3.91 1.46 2.33
N CYS A 45 -3.78 0.91 1.12
CA CYS A 45 -2.85 -0.19 0.87
C CYS A 45 -1.51 0.42 0.43
N LEU A 46 -0.45 0.17 1.20
CA LEU A 46 0.90 0.65 0.91
C LEU A 46 1.80 -0.51 0.50
N LEU A 47 2.60 -0.29 -0.54
CA LEU A 47 3.68 -1.18 -0.96
C LEU A 47 4.90 -0.33 -1.29
N ARG A 48 6.10 -0.82 -0.98
CA ARG A 48 7.31 -0.13 -1.44
C ARG A 48 7.57 -0.45 -2.91
N ARG A 49 8.18 0.48 -3.64
CA ARG A 49 8.49 0.30 -5.06
C ARG A 49 9.40 -0.90 -5.30
N GLU A 50 10.37 -1.12 -4.42
CA GLU A 50 11.29 -2.25 -4.47
C GLU A 50 10.54 -3.58 -4.34
N ASP A 51 9.53 -3.64 -3.47
CA ASP A 51 8.70 -4.82 -3.28
C ASP A 51 7.74 -5.07 -4.45
N ARG A 52 7.26 -4.00 -5.11
CA ARG A 52 6.46 -4.09 -6.35
C ARG A 52 7.29 -4.71 -7.48
N ILE A 53 8.53 -4.24 -7.67
CA ILE A 53 9.45 -4.80 -8.67
C ILE A 53 9.69 -6.29 -8.40
N GLU A 54 9.87 -6.69 -7.15
CA GLU A 54 10.01 -8.11 -6.78
C GLU A 54 8.76 -8.93 -7.14
N VAL A 55 7.56 -8.42 -6.83
CA VAL A 55 6.29 -9.08 -7.15
C VAL A 55 6.09 -9.22 -8.67
N ASP A 56 6.41 -8.18 -9.43
CA ASP A 56 6.20 -8.17 -10.88
C ASP A 56 7.27 -9.00 -11.63
N GLY A 57 8.46 -9.13 -11.06
CA GLY A 57 9.56 -9.97 -11.58
C GLY A 57 9.48 -11.45 -11.18
N ASP A 58 8.56 -11.81 -10.30
CA ASP A 58 8.40 -13.18 -9.84
C ASP A 58 7.64 -14.02 -10.89
N SER A 59 8.33 -15.02 -11.45
CA SER A 59 7.77 -15.91 -12.48
C SER A 59 6.75 -16.92 -11.94
N ARG A 60 6.58 -17.02 -10.61
CA ARG A 60 5.59 -17.89 -9.98
C ARG A 60 4.19 -17.30 -10.15
N ASN A 61 3.19 -18.15 -10.37
CA ASN A 61 1.80 -17.74 -10.52
C ASN A 61 1.14 -17.41 -9.17
N GLY A 62 1.53 -16.29 -8.58
CA GLY A 62 0.92 -15.77 -7.36
C GLY A 62 -0.51 -15.28 -7.63
N LEU A 63 -1.51 -15.91 -7.02
CA LEU A 63 -2.94 -15.59 -7.21
C LEU A 63 -3.29 -14.11 -7.04
N CYS A 64 -2.51 -13.39 -6.23
CA CYS A 64 -2.74 -11.99 -5.92
C CYS A 64 -1.80 -11.01 -6.62
N PHE A 65 -0.81 -11.46 -7.41
CA PHE A 65 0.19 -10.57 -8.01
C PHE A 65 -0.45 -9.56 -8.97
N SER A 66 -1.42 -10.00 -9.77
CA SER A 66 -2.23 -9.13 -10.65
C SER A 66 -3.43 -8.46 -9.98
N ARG A 67 -3.73 -8.80 -8.71
CA ARG A 67 -4.95 -8.35 -8.00
C ARG A 67 -4.67 -7.40 -6.85
N PHE A 68 -3.47 -7.45 -6.28
CA PHE A 68 -3.05 -6.54 -5.23
C PHE A 68 -2.52 -5.27 -5.89
N ASN A 69 -3.29 -4.20 -5.77
CA ASN A 69 -2.94 -2.90 -6.32
C ASN A 69 -2.95 -1.89 -5.17
N GLU A 70 -1.77 -1.37 -4.83
CA GLU A 70 -1.55 -0.37 -3.79
C GLU A 70 -2.24 0.95 -4.13
N THR A 71 -2.64 1.67 -3.09
CA THR A 71 -3.15 3.05 -3.20
C THR A 71 -2.00 4.04 -3.13
N LEU A 72 -0.97 3.71 -2.34
CA LEU A 72 0.20 4.54 -2.12
C LEU A 72 1.46 3.68 -2.29
N GLN A 73 2.36 4.12 -3.16
CA GLN A 73 3.67 3.53 -3.32
C GLN A 73 4.74 4.50 -2.82
N ILE A 74 5.69 3.97 -2.05
CA ILE A 74 6.83 4.74 -1.52
C ILE A 74 8.13 4.03 -1.88
N GLU A 75 9.25 4.75 -1.83
CA GLU A 75 10.59 4.19 -2.00
C GLU A 75 11.55 4.74 -0.94
N GLY A 76 12.66 4.03 -0.71
CA GLY A 76 13.73 4.52 0.17
C GLY A 76 13.49 4.41 1.68
N LEU A 77 12.47 3.65 2.11
CA LEU A 77 12.21 3.33 3.53
C LEU A 77 12.37 1.82 3.78
N ASN A 78 12.94 1.41 4.91
CA ASN A 78 13.13 -0.01 5.22
C ASN A 78 11.82 -0.65 5.67
N LEU A 79 11.64 -1.93 5.35
CA LEU A 79 10.43 -2.65 5.72
C LEU A 79 10.26 -2.79 7.24
N GLU A 80 11.38 -2.84 7.97
CA GLU A 80 11.46 -2.94 9.44
C GLU A 80 10.92 -1.69 10.14
N ASP A 81 11.05 -0.53 9.48
CA ASP A 81 10.51 0.74 9.95
C ASP A 81 8.97 0.74 9.90
N LEU A 82 8.37 -0.05 9.00
CA LEU A 82 6.93 -0.17 8.80
C LEU A 82 6.30 -1.30 9.61
N LYS A 83 6.70 -1.50 10.86
CA LYS A 83 6.05 -2.47 11.76
C LYS A 83 4.65 -1.99 12.18
N LYS A 84 3.86 -2.89 12.74
CA LYS A 84 2.53 -2.56 13.28
C LYS A 84 2.62 -1.37 14.23
N ASP A 85 1.66 -0.45 14.13
CA ASP A 85 1.55 0.81 14.88
C ASP A 85 2.63 1.86 14.57
N ALA A 86 3.60 1.58 13.69
CA ALA A 86 4.51 2.61 13.19
C ALA A 86 3.74 3.72 12.47
N LYS A 87 4.24 4.95 12.58
CA LYS A 87 3.64 6.13 11.98
C LYS A 87 4.60 6.77 10.98
N ILE A 88 4.06 7.20 9.85
CA ILE A 88 4.80 7.93 8.84
C ILE A 88 4.06 9.22 8.51
N ARG A 89 4.77 10.33 8.45
CA ARG A 89 4.30 11.57 7.84
C ARG A 89 4.60 11.51 6.35
N VAL A 90 3.59 11.71 5.51
CA VAL A 90 3.69 11.71 4.06
C VAL A 90 2.99 12.97 3.56
N GLY A 91 3.75 13.91 2.98
CA GLY A 91 3.21 15.23 2.66
C GLY A 91 2.52 15.86 3.89
N HIS A 92 1.23 16.17 3.76
CA HIS A 92 0.42 16.73 4.84
C HIS A 92 -0.37 15.67 5.65
N ALA A 93 -0.32 14.39 5.28
CA ALA A 93 -1.09 13.34 5.94
C ALA A 93 -0.24 12.53 6.94
N LEU A 94 -0.85 12.12 8.04
CA LEU A 94 -0.25 11.18 8.99
C LEU A 94 -0.86 9.79 8.81
N LEU A 95 -0.05 8.79 8.50
CA LEU A 95 -0.49 7.41 8.32
C LEU A 95 0.06 6.52 9.44
N ARG A 96 -0.73 5.55 9.90
CA ARG A 96 -0.31 4.52 10.86
C ARG A 96 -0.46 3.12 10.25
N VAL A 97 0.53 2.26 10.44
CA VAL A 97 0.44 0.84 10.07
C VAL A 97 -0.58 0.14 10.94
N ALA A 98 -1.72 -0.26 10.36
CA ALA A 98 -2.75 -1.02 11.05
C ALA A 98 -2.49 -2.52 11.02
N SER A 99 -1.98 -3.05 9.91
CA SER A 99 -1.57 -4.45 9.80
C SER A 99 -0.47 -4.66 8.77
N CYS A 100 0.35 -5.68 9.00
CA CYS A 100 1.44 -6.09 8.13
C CYS A 100 1.07 -7.38 7.40
N GLY A 101 1.45 -7.45 6.13
CA GLY A 101 1.30 -8.63 5.30
C GLY A 101 -0.11 -8.83 4.76
N LYS A 102 -0.20 -9.19 3.48
CA LYS A 102 -1.45 -9.62 2.88
C LYS A 102 -1.75 -11.06 3.32
N LYS A 103 -2.94 -11.31 3.89
CA LYS A 103 -3.43 -12.68 4.07
C LYS A 103 -3.52 -13.38 2.70
N CYS A 104 -2.98 -14.60 2.63
CA CYS A 104 -3.00 -15.42 1.43
C CYS A 104 -4.19 -16.40 1.45
N TRP A 105 -4.45 -16.99 0.28
CA TRP A 105 -5.51 -17.97 0.09
C TRP A 105 -4.91 -19.38 -0.03
N PRO A 106 -5.55 -20.42 0.55
CA PRO A 106 -5.00 -21.79 0.56
C PRO A 106 -4.81 -22.41 -0.84
N ASP A 107 -5.56 -21.94 -1.82
CA ASP A 107 -5.56 -22.40 -3.21
C ASP A 107 -4.42 -21.81 -4.04
N CYS A 108 -3.73 -20.77 -3.55
CA CYS A 108 -2.60 -20.14 -4.21
C CYS A 108 -1.43 -21.12 -4.40
N GLU A 109 -0.88 -21.19 -5.62
CA GLU A 109 0.21 -22.11 -5.97
C GLU A 109 1.48 -21.89 -5.13
N ILE A 110 1.82 -20.63 -4.84
CA ILE A 110 2.96 -20.28 -3.97
C ILE A 110 2.79 -20.87 -2.57
N VAL A 111 1.55 -20.88 -2.03
CA VAL A 111 1.26 -21.44 -0.71
C VAL A 111 1.29 -22.97 -0.77
N LYS A 112 0.69 -23.57 -1.80
CA LYS A 112 0.70 -25.03 -2.02
C LYS A 112 2.12 -25.59 -2.15
N SER A 113 3.01 -24.86 -2.80
CA SER A 113 4.43 -25.21 -2.91
C SER A 113 5.24 -24.93 -1.63
N LYS A 114 4.57 -24.52 -0.53
CA LYS A 114 5.19 -24.14 0.75
C LYS A 114 6.23 -23.03 0.62
N SER A 115 6.12 -22.22 -0.43
CA SER A 115 7.00 -21.08 -0.67
C SER A 115 6.48 -19.82 0.02
N SER A 116 7.39 -18.91 0.36
CA SER A 116 7.03 -17.60 0.90
C SER A 116 6.59 -16.65 -0.21
N CYS A 117 5.42 -16.04 -0.06
CA CYS A 117 4.92 -14.99 -0.95
C CYS A 117 5.37 -13.60 -0.47
N SER A 118 5.95 -12.78 -1.34
CA SER A 118 6.48 -11.45 -0.98
C SER A 118 5.39 -10.54 -0.40
N LEU A 119 4.18 -10.54 -0.97
CA LEU A 119 3.03 -9.77 -0.45
C LEU A 119 2.62 -10.13 0.99
N THR A 120 2.88 -11.37 1.45
CA THR A 120 2.60 -11.75 2.85
C THR A 120 3.58 -11.10 3.83
N LYS A 121 4.73 -10.63 3.35
CA LYS A 121 5.78 -9.97 4.13
C LYS A 121 5.75 -8.45 3.96
N THR A 122 5.53 -7.97 2.74
CA THR A 122 5.83 -6.59 2.34
C THR A 122 4.64 -5.65 2.41
N ALA A 123 3.43 -6.13 2.05
CA ALA A 123 2.24 -5.28 2.03
C ALA A 123 1.95 -4.66 3.39
N ARG A 124 1.51 -3.40 3.41
CA ARG A 124 1.06 -2.68 4.60
C ARG A 124 -0.34 -2.16 4.39
N PHE A 125 -1.18 -2.29 5.41
CA PHE A 125 -2.48 -1.65 5.44
C PHE A 125 -2.43 -0.55 6.49
N MET A 126 -2.78 0.66 6.09
CA MET A 126 -2.64 1.85 6.90
C MET A 126 -4.01 2.45 7.25
N THR A 127 -4.04 3.18 8.36
CA THR A 127 -5.11 4.12 8.70
C THR A 127 -4.59 5.55 8.58
N VAL A 128 -5.40 6.45 8.04
CA VAL A 128 -5.15 7.90 8.01
C VAL A 128 -5.51 8.47 9.38
N GLN A 129 -4.53 9.01 10.09
CA GLN A 129 -4.68 9.60 11.42
C GLN A 129 -4.94 11.10 11.35
N GLU A 130 -4.28 11.79 10.42
CA GLU A 130 -4.47 13.21 10.14
C GLU A 130 -4.71 13.36 8.63
N SER A 131 -5.78 14.05 8.25
CA SER A 131 -6.10 14.30 6.85
C SER A 131 -5.05 15.20 6.20
N GLY A 132 -4.76 14.96 4.93
CA GLY A 132 -3.84 15.81 4.18
C GLY A 132 -3.75 15.45 2.71
N ILE A 133 -3.23 16.40 1.93
CA ILE A 133 -2.85 16.14 0.55
C ILE A 133 -1.51 15.41 0.57
N ILE A 134 -1.44 14.32 -0.20
CA ILE A 134 -0.20 13.65 -0.57
C ILE A 134 -0.01 13.85 -2.08
N LYS A 135 1.20 14.21 -2.48
CA LYS A 135 1.63 14.34 -3.88
C LYS A 135 2.73 13.34 -4.21
N LYS A 136 2.88 13.05 -5.49
CA LYS A 136 4.07 12.37 -6.00
C LYS A 136 5.32 13.17 -5.61
N ASP A 137 6.40 12.47 -5.30
CA ASP A 137 7.68 13.00 -4.85
C ASP A 137 7.66 13.67 -3.46
N ASP A 138 6.52 13.68 -2.75
CA ASP A 138 6.48 14.11 -1.34
C ASP A 138 7.43 13.27 -0.49
N SER A 139 8.08 13.92 0.48
CA SER A 139 8.93 13.22 1.44
C SER A 139 8.10 12.34 2.38
N VAL A 140 8.70 11.21 2.74
CA VAL A 140 8.17 10.25 3.71
C VAL A 140 9.10 10.25 4.91
N THR A 141 8.56 10.55 6.09
CA THR A 141 9.34 10.61 7.34
C THR A 141 8.75 9.65 8.37
N LEU A 142 9.60 8.78 8.92
CA LEU A 142 9.25 7.94 10.07
C LEU A 142 9.15 8.81 11.34
N LEU A 143 8.13 8.56 12.16
CA LEU A 143 7.92 9.25 13.44
C LEU A 143 8.19 8.36 14.66
#